data_AF-A0A381ZTW2-F1
#
_entry.id   AF-A0A381ZTW2-F1
#
_cell.length_a   1.000
_cell.length_b   1.000
_cell.length_c   1.000
_cell.angle_alpha   90.00
_cell.angle_beta   90.00
_cell.angle_gamma   90.00
#
_symmetry.space_group_name_H-M   'P 1'
#
loop_
_entity.id
_entity.type
_entity.pdbx_description
1 polymer ?
#
loop_
_entity_poly.entity_id
_entity_poly.type
_entity_poly.pdbx_seq_one_letter_code
_entity_poly.pdbx_strand_id
1 'polypeptide(L)'
;VSVISLVAIIATTAVFASPVSAVDHPRLLLNADDIPQLQARAGRDPWRRIKAVVEHSTSIVYRRDGNYYERLTSMRTIMRQSALACILYPESRQVYVDHIVEQMRNWDDINRLRRLQPDRDWVSMITGGDAFFLSVIALDVIHDDLSREQLTEIEARLRTWYEYERDQARGSWYLAKYGAMGLWALYIDDQPLFEHYASAYDQQLRQHFTDDGVALVGGNYASARLAGGELAKTYFMDILTRVGWHDYYTDPLLADFYEWFYAGMVTPTRRYAVFQDCRDTEHSGDSGVIANYRAYRFSRDAAASASWLQPRPLVPGILAYVLVDEQLPPAKAPHSRLWSSGYASLWENSSLQHSLMAALWAPDRAFSHDHFEINAVHLTGYGLTLVRNAGYEGWGNPAAGFSWNFVSRFDIRPEWDHAVSGNIAYLDRDEPHVSKRGGGVREGILHPALDYAVGHSGPAVKG
;
A
#
# COMPACT_ATOMS: atom_id res chain seq x y z
N VAL A 1 81.40 -13.73 21.21
CA VAL A 1 81.56 -12.40 20.55
C VAL A 1 80.85 -12.47 19.21
N SER A 2 80.06 -11.44 18.96
CA SER A 2 78.87 -11.35 18.10
C SER A 2 79.10 -11.54 16.60
N VAL A 3 78.08 -12.06 15.89
CA VAL A 3 77.62 -11.50 14.60
C VAL A 3 76.09 -11.58 14.57
N ILE A 4 75.44 -10.42 14.54
CA ILE A 4 74.00 -10.25 14.29
C ILE A 4 73.85 -9.94 12.80
N SER A 5 73.09 -10.76 12.07
CA SER A 5 72.61 -10.42 10.73
C SER A 5 71.11 -10.15 10.79
N LEU A 6 70.75 -8.90 10.50
CA LEU A 6 69.40 -8.38 10.43
C LEU A 6 68.80 -8.78 9.06
N VAL A 7 67.72 -9.56 9.05
CA VAL A 7 66.89 -9.78 7.85
C VAL A 7 65.55 -9.09 8.08
N ALA A 8 65.31 -8.02 7.33
CA ALA A 8 64.02 -7.34 7.28
C ALA A 8 63.07 -8.15 6.39
N ILE A 9 61.99 -8.68 6.97
CA ILE A 9 60.88 -9.29 6.24
C ILE A 9 59.93 -8.16 5.84
N ILE A 10 59.90 -7.83 4.55
CA ILE A 10 58.85 -7.00 3.95
C ILE A 10 57.62 -7.90 3.79
N ALA A 11 56.65 -7.74 4.69
CA ALA A 11 55.33 -8.34 4.52
C ALA A 11 54.51 -7.50 3.55
N THR A 12 54.49 -7.89 2.27
CA THR A 12 53.52 -7.40 1.30
C THR A 12 52.14 -7.93 1.67
N THR A 13 51.33 -7.11 2.33
CA THR A 13 49.88 -7.35 2.47
C THR A 13 49.23 -7.20 1.09
N ALA A 14 49.13 -8.30 0.36
CA ALA A 14 48.22 -8.40 -0.76
C ALA A 14 46.79 -8.31 -0.20
N VAL A 15 46.17 -7.15 -0.40
CA VAL A 15 44.72 -6.99 -0.24
C VAL A 15 44.09 -7.88 -1.31
N PHE A 16 43.64 -9.07 -0.90
CA PHE A 16 42.70 -9.84 -1.70
C PHE A 16 41.40 -9.04 -1.70
N ALA A 17 41.19 -8.26 -2.75
CA ALA A 17 39.85 -7.85 -3.12
C ALA A 17 39.08 -9.13 -3.39
N SER A 18 38.17 -9.50 -2.50
CA SER A 18 37.17 -10.51 -2.79
C SER A 18 36.49 -10.11 -4.11
N PRO A 19 36.31 -11.03 -5.07
CA PRO A 19 35.44 -10.75 -6.19
C PRO A 19 34.07 -10.42 -5.60
N VAL A 20 33.62 -9.19 -5.82
CA VAL A 20 32.21 -8.85 -5.67
C VAL A 20 31.48 -9.92 -6.47
N SER A 21 30.72 -10.78 -5.80
CA SER A 21 29.81 -11.69 -6.46
C SER A 21 28.98 -10.79 -7.37
N ALA A 22 29.09 -10.96 -8.70
CA ALA A 22 28.20 -10.27 -9.61
C ALA A 22 26.81 -10.75 -9.24
N VAL A 23 26.04 -9.90 -8.58
CA VAL A 23 24.69 -10.24 -8.22
C VAL A 23 23.89 -10.11 -9.52
N ASP A 24 23.26 -11.21 -9.95
CA ASP A 24 22.50 -11.23 -11.19
C ASP A 24 21.26 -10.34 -11.07
N HIS A 25 20.99 -9.53 -12.10
CA HIS A 25 19.82 -8.67 -12.22
C HIS A 25 18.96 -9.08 -13.43
N PRO A 26 17.62 -8.85 -13.42
CA PRO A 26 16.81 -8.37 -12.31
C PRO A 26 16.69 -9.40 -11.18
N ARG A 27 16.44 -8.93 -9.96
CA ARG A 27 16.27 -9.78 -8.77
C ARG A 27 15.23 -9.30 -7.77
N LEU A 28 14.72 -8.08 -7.90
CA LEU A 28 13.85 -7.49 -6.88
C LEU A 28 12.42 -8.02 -7.00
N LEU A 29 11.79 -7.80 -8.16
CA LEU A 29 10.40 -8.17 -8.42
C LEU A 29 10.28 -9.50 -9.17
N LEU A 30 11.29 -9.83 -9.96
CA LEU A 30 11.39 -11.03 -10.79
C LEU A 30 12.87 -11.34 -11.03
N ASN A 31 13.15 -12.58 -11.39
CA ASN A 31 14.48 -13.01 -11.85
C ASN A 31 14.51 -13.12 -13.38
N ALA A 32 15.70 -13.12 -13.97
CA ALA A 32 15.88 -13.37 -15.40
C ALA A 32 15.16 -14.66 -15.88
N ASP A 33 15.14 -15.70 -15.05
CA ASP A 33 14.47 -16.97 -15.33
C ASP A 33 12.94 -16.87 -15.43
N ASP A 34 12.32 -15.83 -14.86
CA ASP A 34 10.87 -15.62 -14.94
C ASP A 34 10.47 -15.08 -16.33
N ILE A 35 11.39 -14.42 -17.05
CA ILE A 35 11.12 -13.67 -18.29
C ILE A 35 10.44 -14.53 -19.38
N PRO A 36 10.88 -15.75 -19.71
CA PRO A 36 10.21 -16.57 -20.73
C PRO A 36 8.74 -16.85 -20.41
N GLN A 37 8.40 -17.11 -19.15
CA GLN A 37 7.01 -17.32 -18.72
C GLN A 37 6.20 -16.02 -18.80
N LEU A 38 6.78 -14.89 -18.40
CA LEU A 38 6.17 -13.56 -18.52
C LEU A 38 5.86 -13.22 -19.98
N GLN A 39 6.76 -13.53 -20.92
CA GLN A 39 6.54 -13.31 -22.35
C GLN A 39 5.45 -14.23 -22.91
N ALA A 40 5.42 -15.51 -22.50
CA ALA A 40 4.47 -16.50 -23.01
C ALA A 40 3.01 -16.15 -22.70
N ARG A 41 2.72 -15.54 -21.54
CA ARG A 41 1.33 -15.16 -21.19
C ARG A 41 0.82 -13.92 -21.93
N ALA A 42 1.68 -13.18 -22.61
CA ALA A 42 1.31 -11.93 -23.28
C ALA A 42 0.28 -12.10 -24.42
N GLY A 43 0.00 -13.34 -24.86
CA GLY A 43 -1.04 -13.65 -25.84
C GLY A 43 -2.47 -13.75 -25.28
N ARG A 44 -2.68 -13.67 -23.96
CA ARG A 44 -3.99 -13.91 -23.31
C ARG A 44 -4.50 -12.66 -22.58
N ASP A 45 -5.81 -12.44 -22.55
CA ASP A 45 -6.38 -11.35 -21.74
C ASP A 45 -6.34 -11.73 -20.24
N PRO A 46 -6.07 -10.76 -19.33
CA PRO A 46 -5.90 -9.33 -19.58
C PRO A 46 -4.48 -8.90 -20.04
N TRP A 47 -3.47 -9.79 -19.95
CA TRP A 47 -2.06 -9.49 -20.24
C TRP A 47 -1.80 -8.97 -21.66
N ARG A 48 -2.54 -9.45 -22.65
CA ARG A 48 -2.47 -8.97 -24.04
C ARG A 48 -2.83 -7.49 -24.17
N ARG A 49 -3.82 -7.01 -23.43
CA ARG A 49 -4.19 -5.58 -23.41
C ARG A 49 -3.13 -4.75 -22.72
N ILE A 50 -2.55 -5.26 -21.63
CA ILE A 50 -1.41 -4.60 -20.95
C ILE A 50 -0.23 -4.48 -21.91
N LYS A 51 0.11 -5.57 -22.63
CA LYS A 51 1.19 -5.59 -23.62
C LYS A 51 1.01 -4.47 -24.66
N ALA A 52 -0.17 -4.39 -25.28
CA ALA A 52 -0.47 -3.39 -26.30
C ALA A 52 -0.33 -1.94 -25.81
N VAL A 53 -0.65 -1.67 -24.53
CA VAL A 53 -0.47 -0.32 -23.95
C VAL A 53 1.01 0.01 -23.75
N VAL A 54 1.79 -0.92 -23.20
CA VAL A 54 3.20 -0.64 -22.85
C VAL A 54 4.13 -0.59 -24.07
N GLU A 55 3.69 -1.11 -25.22
CA GLU A 55 4.37 -0.93 -26.52
C GLU A 55 4.70 0.53 -26.79
N HIS A 56 3.75 1.41 -26.46
CA HIS A 56 3.83 2.85 -26.68
C HIS A 56 4.39 3.61 -25.47
N SER A 57 5.01 2.92 -24.50
CA SER A 57 5.50 3.55 -23.27
C SER A 57 6.51 4.68 -23.53
N THR A 58 7.25 4.64 -24.63
CA THR A 58 8.20 5.69 -25.02
C THR A 58 7.56 7.01 -25.44
N SER A 59 6.25 7.05 -25.69
CA SER A 59 5.53 8.31 -25.93
C SER A 59 5.20 9.06 -24.64
N ILE A 60 5.38 8.43 -23.47
CA ILE A 60 5.13 9.04 -22.17
C ILE A 60 6.42 9.71 -21.71
N VAL A 61 6.38 10.99 -21.37
CA VAL A 61 7.56 11.74 -20.96
C VAL A 61 7.33 12.47 -19.64
N TYR A 62 8.43 12.77 -18.94
CA TYR A 62 8.41 13.50 -17.69
C TYR A 62 7.75 14.88 -17.86
N ARG A 63 6.73 15.17 -17.05
CA ARG A 63 5.94 16.41 -17.12
C ARG A 63 6.67 17.58 -16.44
N ARG A 64 7.75 18.07 -17.07
CA ARG A 64 8.59 19.16 -16.55
C ARG A 64 7.85 20.48 -16.35
N ASP A 65 6.72 20.68 -17.01
CA ASP A 65 5.84 21.85 -16.88
C ASP A 65 4.77 21.68 -15.78
N GLY A 66 4.56 20.45 -15.29
CA GLY A 66 3.61 20.14 -14.24
C GLY A 66 4.03 20.63 -12.85
N ASN A 67 3.09 20.57 -11.91
CA ASN A 67 3.40 20.75 -10.49
C ASN A 67 4.21 19.55 -9.94
N TYR A 68 4.73 19.67 -8.71
CA TYR A 68 5.59 18.63 -8.12
C TYR A 68 4.92 17.24 -8.08
N TYR A 69 3.62 17.18 -7.78
CA TYR A 69 2.86 15.92 -7.78
C TYR A 69 2.73 15.32 -9.19
N GLU A 70 2.45 16.14 -10.20
CA GLU A 70 2.34 15.70 -11.60
C GLU A 70 3.67 15.17 -12.14
N ARG A 71 4.79 15.81 -11.76
CA ARG A 71 6.14 15.36 -12.08
C ARG A 71 6.41 13.96 -11.54
N LEU A 72 6.18 13.74 -10.25
CA LEU A 72 6.33 12.44 -9.60
C LEU A 72 5.41 11.37 -10.22
N THR A 73 4.15 11.72 -10.47
CA THR A 73 3.17 10.80 -11.08
C THR A 73 3.55 10.40 -12.51
N SER A 74 4.13 11.34 -13.29
CA SER A 74 4.65 11.04 -14.62
C SER A 74 5.85 10.09 -14.56
N MET A 75 6.81 10.35 -13.66
CA MET A 75 7.96 9.47 -13.44
C MET A 75 7.53 8.05 -13.08
N ARG A 76 6.60 7.93 -12.13
CA ARG A 76 5.98 6.67 -11.73
C ARG A 76 5.40 5.90 -12.94
N THR A 77 4.66 6.59 -13.80
CA THR A 77 3.99 5.97 -14.95
C THR A 77 4.97 5.48 -16.01
N ILE A 78 5.97 6.29 -16.32
CA ILE A 78 7.06 5.97 -17.26
C ILE A 78 7.77 4.70 -16.81
N MET A 79 8.33 4.70 -15.60
CA MET A 79 9.13 3.59 -15.09
C MET A 79 8.33 2.29 -15.03
N ARG A 80 7.08 2.38 -14.58
CA ARG A 80 6.17 1.23 -14.53
C ARG A 80 5.93 0.58 -15.89
N GLN A 81 5.75 1.36 -16.95
CA GLN A 81 5.39 0.82 -18.26
C GLN A 81 6.62 0.45 -19.08
N SER A 82 7.65 1.29 -19.09
CA SER A 82 8.87 1.03 -19.86
C SER A 82 9.64 -0.16 -19.31
N ALA A 83 9.69 -0.37 -17.99
CA ALA A 83 10.30 -1.57 -17.41
C ALA A 83 9.61 -2.86 -17.91
N LEU A 84 8.28 -2.85 -18.02
CA LEU A 84 7.55 -3.99 -18.58
C LEU A 84 7.81 -4.14 -20.09
N ALA A 85 7.92 -3.03 -20.82
CA ALA A 85 8.21 -3.07 -22.25
C ALA A 85 9.58 -3.72 -22.54
N CYS A 86 10.61 -3.45 -21.72
CA CYS A 86 11.91 -4.12 -21.80
C CYS A 86 11.81 -5.65 -21.72
N ILE A 87 10.81 -6.18 -20.99
CA ILE A 87 10.57 -7.63 -20.83
C ILE A 87 9.77 -8.17 -22.01
N LEU A 88 8.73 -7.46 -22.46
CA LEU A 88 7.76 -7.97 -23.44
C LEU A 88 8.17 -7.79 -24.91
N TYR A 89 9.18 -6.95 -25.17
CA TYR A 89 9.64 -6.60 -26.52
C TYR A 89 11.17 -6.78 -26.64
N PRO A 90 11.69 -8.01 -26.54
CA PRO A 90 13.15 -8.26 -26.52
C PRO A 90 13.86 -7.73 -27.78
N GLU A 91 13.20 -7.79 -28.94
CA GLU A 91 13.75 -7.30 -30.22
C GLU A 91 13.91 -5.77 -30.25
N SER A 92 13.14 -5.04 -29.45
CA SER A 92 13.18 -3.58 -29.34
C SER A 92 13.62 -3.12 -27.95
N ARG A 93 14.21 -4.01 -27.13
CA ARG A 93 14.54 -3.76 -25.72
C ARG A 93 15.36 -2.48 -25.54
N GLN A 94 16.38 -2.27 -26.38
CA GLN A 94 17.26 -1.11 -26.27
C GLN A 94 16.51 0.22 -26.37
N VAL A 95 15.44 0.30 -27.18
CA VAL A 95 14.63 1.52 -27.32
C VAL A 95 13.97 1.90 -25.98
N TYR A 96 13.51 0.91 -25.22
CA TYR A 96 12.91 1.13 -23.91
C TYR A 96 13.96 1.38 -22.82
N VAL A 97 15.13 0.72 -22.89
CA VAL A 97 16.28 1.00 -22.02
C VAL A 97 16.74 2.45 -22.17
N ASP A 98 16.97 2.91 -23.41
CA ASP A 98 17.40 4.28 -23.71
C ASP A 98 16.39 5.30 -23.19
N HIS A 99 15.09 5.01 -23.36
CA HIS A 99 14.03 5.85 -22.83
C HIS A 99 14.04 5.90 -21.29
N ILE A 100 14.18 4.78 -20.59
CA ILE A 100 14.30 4.77 -19.12
C ILE A 100 15.50 5.62 -18.68
N VAL A 101 16.67 5.40 -19.29
CA VAL A 101 17.90 6.16 -18.98
C VAL A 101 17.69 7.66 -19.21
N GLU A 102 17.07 8.06 -20.32
CA GLU A 102 16.75 9.45 -20.60
C GLU A 102 15.84 10.05 -19.53
N GLN A 103 14.76 9.35 -19.18
CA GLN A 103 13.78 9.86 -18.23
C GLN A 103 14.34 9.93 -16.80
N MET A 104 15.20 8.99 -16.40
CA MET A 104 15.89 8.99 -15.09
C MET A 104 16.71 10.26 -14.83
N ARG A 105 17.21 10.94 -15.88
CA ARG A 105 17.91 12.23 -15.73
C ARG A 105 17.05 13.32 -15.08
N ASN A 106 15.71 13.20 -15.16
CA ASN A 106 14.81 14.16 -14.54
C ASN A 106 14.72 14.02 -13.00
N TRP A 107 15.34 13.01 -12.39
CA TRP A 107 15.52 12.97 -10.93
C TRP A 107 16.31 14.17 -10.42
N ASP A 108 17.18 14.78 -11.22
CA ASP A 108 17.87 16.03 -10.86
C ASP A 108 16.89 17.17 -10.60
N ASP A 109 15.86 17.29 -11.42
CA ASP A 109 14.79 18.28 -11.25
C ASP A 109 13.91 17.95 -10.03
N ILE A 110 13.54 16.68 -9.83
CA ILE A 110 12.79 16.22 -8.65
C ILE A 110 13.56 16.56 -7.36
N ASN A 111 14.84 16.23 -7.30
CA ASN A 111 15.72 16.46 -6.15
C ASN A 111 15.89 17.95 -5.85
N ARG A 112 16.02 18.78 -6.89
CA ARG A 112 16.08 20.24 -6.75
C ARG A 112 14.77 20.79 -6.19
N LEU A 113 13.63 20.39 -6.75
CA LEU A 113 12.32 20.87 -6.30
C LEU A 113 11.99 20.44 -4.87
N ARG A 114 12.35 19.21 -4.51
CA ARG A 114 12.13 18.70 -3.15
C ARG A 114 12.82 19.57 -2.11
N ARG A 115 14.08 19.95 -2.35
CA ARG A 115 14.84 20.85 -1.46
C ARG A 115 14.22 22.24 -1.32
N LEU A 116 13.48 22.72 -2.31
CA LEU A 116 12.77 24.00 -2.27
C LEU A 116 11.42 23.91 -1.55
N GLN A 117 10.93 22.70 -1.25
CA GLN A 117 9.65 22.46 -0.60
C GLN A 117 9.83 21.52 0.61
N PRO A 118 10.66 21.90 1.60
CA PRO A 118 10.97 21.05 2.76
C PRO A 118 9.75 20.76 3.63
N ASP A 119 8.71 21.58 3.60
CA ASP A 119 7.50 21.36 4.41
C ASP A 119 6.44 20.48 3.70
N ARG A 120 6.68 20.07 2.45
CA ARG A 120 5.76 19.24 1.65
C ARG A 120 6.14 17.76 1.65
N ASP A 121 6.46 17.27 2.85
CA ASP A 121 6.94 15.90 3.07
C ASP A 121 5.95 14.82 2.62
N TRP A 122 4.63 15.08 2.75
CA TRP A 122 3.61 14.10 2.36
C TRP A 122 3.73 13.71 0.88
N VAL A 123 3.75 14.72 -0.01
CA VAL A 123 3.78 14.49 -1.47
C VAL A 123 5.07 13.79 -1.86
N SER A 124 6.19 14.19 -1.27
CA SER A 124 7.48 13.55 -1.56
C SER A 124 7.50 12.11 -1.07
N MET A 125 7.08 11.84 0.16
CA MET A 125 7.17 10.49 0.69
C MET A 125 6.17 9.53 0.05
N ILE A 126 4.91 9.93 -0.12
CA ILE A 126 3.88 9.06 -0.69
C ILE A 126 4.05 8.93 -2.21
N THR A 127 3.94 10.04 -2.95
CA THR A 127 4.02 10.00 -4.42
C THR A 127 5.45 9.85 -4.92
N GLY A 128 6.42 10.48 -4.24
CA GLY A 128 7.83 10.36 -4.60
C GLY A 128 8.42 9.02 -4.19
N GLY A 129 7.98 8.44 -3.06
CA GLY A 129 8.28 7.06 -2.70
C GLY A 129 7.81 6.07 -3.75
N ASP A 130 6.61 6.23 -4.31
CA ASP A 130 6.12 5.40 -5.41
C ASP A 130 6.94 5.56 -6.70
N ALA A 131 7.30 6.81 -7.05
CA ALA A 131 8.11 7.10 -8.21
C ALA A 131 9.52 6.50 -8.05
N PHE A 132 10.11 6.62 -6.86
CA PHE A 132 11.39 6.05 -6.49
C PHE A 132 11.35 4.52 -6.53
N PHE A 133 10.34 3.91 -5.89
CA PHE A 133 10.16 2.46 -5.84
C PHE A 133 10.12 1.83 -7.25
N LEU A 134 9.32 2.41 -8.15
CA LEU A 134 9.29 1.95 -9.54
C LEU A 134 10.54 2.32 -10.34
N SER A 135 11.23 3.40 -9.99
CA SER A 135 12.51 3.74 -10.62
C SER A 135 13.58 2.71 -10.29
N VAL A 136 13.64 2.25 -9.03
CA VAL A 136 14.56 1.18 -8.60
C VAL A 136 14.21 -0.14 -9.26
N ILE A 137 12.92 -0.50 -9.36
CA ILE A 137 12.50 -1.69 -10.13
C ILE A 137 12.88 -1.58 -11.61
N ALA A 138 12.68 -0.41 -12.23
CA ALA A 138 13.05 -0.21 -13.63
C ALA A 138 14.56 -0.31 -13.83
N LEU A 139 15.36 0.24 -12.90
CA LEU A 139 16.82 0.13 -12.90
C LEU A 139 17.27 -1.32 -12.75
N ASP A 140 16.68 -2.08 -11.82
CA ASP A 140 16.94 -3.51 -11.65
C ASP A 140 16.66 -4.30 -12.94
N VAL A 141 15.59 -3.96 -13.67
CA VAL A 141 15.25 -4.61 -14.95
C VAL A 141 16.25 -4.33 -16.06
N ILE A 142 16.85 -3.14 -16.11
CA ILE A 142 17.78 -2.75 -17.18
C ILE A 142 19.26 -2.78 -16.76
N HIS A 143 19.55 -3.22 -15.53
CA HIS A 143 20.86 -3.07 -14.90
C HIS A 143 21.99 -3.57 -15.80
N ASP A 144 21.82 -4.78 -16.35
CA ASP A 144 22.83 -5.44 -17.18
C ASP A 144 22.91 -4.89 -18.62
N ASP A 145 21.99 -4.00 -19.01
CA ASP A 145 22.05 -3.28 -20.29
C ASP A 145 22.87 -1.96 -20.19
N LEU A 146 23.26 -1.54 -18.98
CA LEU A 146 23.89 -0.24 -18.74
C LEU A 146 25.42 -0.30 -18.76
N SER A 147 26.04 0.77 -19.27
CA SER A 147 27.45 1.03 -19.00
C SER A 147 27.66 1.34 -17.51
N ARG A 148 28.89 1.11 -17.01
CA ARG A 148 29.25 1.46 -15.63
C ARG A 148 29.00 2.94 -15.32
N GLU A 149 29.28 3.81 -16.28
CA GLU A 149 29.05 5.25 -16.16
C GLU A 149 27.56 5.55 -16.04
N GLN A 150 26.72 4.99 -16.91
CA GLN A 150 25.27 5.16 -16.87
C GLN A 150 24.67 4.68 -15.55
N LEU A 151 25.09 3.49 -15.09
CA LEU A 151 24.65 2.91 -13.82
C LEU A 151 25.02 3.83 -12.65
N THR A 152 26.29 4.21 -12.54
CA THR A 152 26.80 5.10 -11.47
C THR A 152 26.03 6.42 -11.44
N GLU A 153 25.78 6.98 -12.62
CA GLU A 153 25.05 8.23 -12.78
C GLU A 153 23.59 8.16 -12.34
N ILE A 154 22.87 7.09 -12.67
CA ILE A 154 21.47 6.90 -12.27
C ILE A 154 21.40 6.64 -10.76
N GLU A 155 22.28 5.77 -10.24
CA GLU A 155 22.35 5.47 -8.81
C GLU A 155 22.63 6.71 -7.97
N ALA A 156 23.53 7.60 -8.41
CA ALA A 156 23.81 8.84 -7.71
C ALA A 156 22.57 9.75 -7.61
N ARG A 157 21.73 9.81 -8.65
CA ARG A 157 20.50 10.61 -8.67
C ARG A 157 19.44 10.04 -7.73
N LEU A 158 19.24 8.72 -7.76
CA LEU A 158 18.31 8.03 -6.87
C LEU A 158 18.78 8.12 -5.42
N ARG A 159 20.07 7.92 -5.17
CA ARG A 159 20.68 8.05 -3.84
C ARG A 159 20.46 9.42 -3.22
N THR A 160 20.52 10.49 -4.03
CA THR A 160 20.27 11.85 -3.54
C THR A 160 18.85 12.01 -2.97
N TRP A 161 17.83 11.42 -3.61
CA TRP A 161 16.46 11.44 -3.08
C TRP A 161 16.36 10.57 -1.82
N TYR A 162 16.91 9.36 -1.89
CA TYR A 162 16.93 8.39 -0.80
C TYR A 162 17.53 8.98 0.49
N GLU A 163 18.73 9.57 0.42
CA GLU A 163 19.41 10.17 1.58
C GLU A 163 18.62 11.35 2.15
N TYR A 164 18.02 12.18 1.29
CA TYR A 164 17.19 13.28 1.74
C TYR A 164 15.96 12.79 2.52
N GLU A 165 15.21 11.83 1.98
CA GLU A 165 14.03 11.30 2.65
C GLU A 165 14.37 10.45 3.89
N ARG A 166 15.54 9.80 3.90
CA ARG A 166 16.06 9.07 5.07
C ARG A 166 16.37 10.02 6.22
N ASP A 167 17.17 11.05 5.94
CA ASP A 167 17.86 11.84 6.98
C ASP A 167 17.20 13.18 7.29
N GLN A 168 16.49 13.78 6.33
CA GLN A 168 15.99 15.16 6.43
C GLN A 168 14.47 15.23 6.56
N ALA A 169 13.73 14.32 5.93
CA ALA A 169 12.27 14.35 5.98
C ALA A 169 11.73 14.03 7.38
N ARG A 170 10.74 14.81 7.84
CA ARG A 170 10.15 14.75 9.19
C ARG A 170 8.76 14.11 9.21
N GLY A 171 8.28 13.65 8.06
CA GLY A 171 6.97 13.04 7.91
C GLY A 171 6.77 11.74 8.71
N SER A 172 5.51 11.47 9.09
CA SER A 172 5.09 10.27 9.84
C SER A 172 4.63 9.10 8.96
N TRP A 173 4.92 9.12 7.65
CA TRP A 173 4.49 8.09 6.69
C TRP A 173 5.42 6.87 6.66
N TYR A 174 5.64 6.28 7.84
CA TYR A 174 6.67 5.26 8.09
C TYR A 174 6.62 4.07 7.14
N LEU A 175 5.45 3.48 6.91
CA LEU A 175 5.33 2.33 6.01
C LEU A 175 5.78 2.63 4.56
N ALA A 176 5.46 3.81 4.03
CA ALA A 176 5.92 4.19 2.68
C ALA A 176 7.43 4.41 2.67
N LYS A 177 7.96 5.05 3.73
CA LYS A 177 9.40 5.24 3.93
C LYS A 177 10.12 3.89 3.97
N TYR A 178 9.73 2.99 4.87
CA TYR A 178 10.39 1.69 5.01
C TYR A 178 10.32 0.86 3.73
N GLY A 179 9.20 0.89 2.99
CA GLY A 179 9.13 0.21 1.70
C GLY A 179 10.09 0.76 0.65
N ALA A 180 10.20 2.09 0.53
CA ALA A 180 11.14 2.72 -0.40
C ALA A 180 12.61 2.50 0.01
N MET A 181 12.93 2.70 1.29
CA MET A 181 14.29 2.55 1.82
C MET A 181 14.75 1.09 1.80
N GLY A 182 13.86 0.16 2.16
CA GLY A 182 14.14 -1.28 2.15
C GLY A 182 14.39 -1.81 0.74
N LEU A 183 13.61 -1.36 -0.26
CA LEU A 183 13.87 -1.71 -1.66
C LEU A 183 15.24 -1.21 -2.13
N TRP A 184 15.62 0.03 -1.78
CA TRP A 184 16.93 0.57 -2.12
C TRP A 184 18.07 -0.22 -1.47
N ALA A 185 17.96 -0.51 -0.17
CA ALA A 185 18.94 -1.30 0.56
C ALA A 185 19.13 -2.69 -0.06
N LEU A 186 18.03 -3.34 -0.43
CA LEU A 186 18.06 -4.61 -1.15
C LEU A 186 18.74 -4.49 -2.53
N TYR A 187 18.43 -3.44 -3.30
CA TYR A 187 19.03 -3.18 -4.61
C TYR A 187 20.55 -3.04 -4.53
N ILE A 188 21.07 -2.24 -3.59
CA ILE A 188 22.52 -2.04 -3.40
C ILE A 188 23.22 -3.17 -2.64
N ASP A 189 22.50 -4.25 -2.31
CA ASP A 189 23.00 -5.41 -1.57
C ASP A 189 23.49 -5.10 -0.13
N ASP A 190 22.90 -4.10 0.52
CA ASP A 190 23.17 -3.78 1.94
C ASP A 190 22.24 -4.58 2.85
N GLN A 191 22.64 -5.81 3.18
CA GLN A 191 21.83 -6.76 3.95
C GLN A 191 21.44 -6.25 5.35
N PRO A 192 22.35 -5.71 6.19
CA PRO A 192 21.96 -5.19 7.50
C PRO A 192 20.93 -4.05 7.41
N LEU A 193 21.08 -3.17 6.42
CA LEU A 193 20.15 -2.07 6.20
C LEU A 193 18.79 -2.55 5.66
N PHE A 194 18.80 -3.55 4.79
CA PHE A 194 17.59 -4.22 4.30
C PHE A 194 16.82 -4.87 5.45
N GLU A 195 17.49 -5.68 6.29
CA GLU A 195 16.86 -6.34 7.44
C GLU A 195 16.24 -5.34 8.42
N HIS A 196 16.91 -4.21 8.66
CA HIS A 196 16.38 -3.13 9.48
C HIS A 196 15.06 -2.59 8.93
N TYR A 197 15.01 -2.24 7.64
CA TYR A 197 13.80 -1.67 7.03
C TYR A 197 12.69 -2.70 6.83
N ALA A 198 13.02 -3.95 6.49
CA ALA A 198 12.04 -5.03 6.38
C ALA A 198 11.35 -5.29 7.73
N SER A 199 12.13 -5.38 8.81
CA SER A 199 11.59 -5.56 10.17
C SER A 199 10.74 -4.37 10.62
N ALA A 200 11.21 -3.14 10.36
CA ALA A 200 10.47 -1.92 10.70
C ALA A 200 9.16 -1.79 9.90
N TYR A 201 9.18 -2.20 8.62
CA TYR A 201 7.98 -2.28 7.79
C TYR A 201 6.97 -3.27 8.36
N ASP A 202 7.39 -4.50 8.66
CA ASP A 202 6.50 -5.55 9.21
C ASP A 202 5.88 -5.13 10.55
N GLN A 203 6.71 -4.63 11.47
CA GLN A 203 6.25 -4.13 12.77
C GLN A 203 5.21 -3.02 12.60
N GLN A 204 5.46 -2.05 11.72
CA GLN A 204 4.54 -0.95 11.49
C GLN A 204 3.26 -1.44 10.79
N LEU A 205 3.36 -2.41 9.90
CA LEU A 205 2.23 -2.97 9.17
C LEU A 205 1.26 -3.65 10.15
N ARG A 206 1.78 -4.50 11.04
CA ARG A 206 0.97 -5.26 12.01
C ARG A 206 0.20 -4.36 12.99
N GLN A 207 0.71 -3.18 13.32
CA GLN A 207 0.00 -2.22 14.17
C GLN A 207 -1.31 -1.70 13.57
N HIS A 208 -1.50 -1.82 12.25
CA HIS A 208 -2.71 -1.33 11.60
C HIS A 208 -3.93 -2.24 11.82
N PHE A 209 -3.73 -3.45 12.35
CA PHE A 209 -4.77 -4.47 12.43
C PHE A 209 -5.09 -4.88 13.86
N THR A 210 -6.34 -5.29 14.05
CA THR A 210 -6.71 -6.22 15.11
C THR A 210 -6.14 -7.61 14.83
N ASP A 211 -6.20 -8.50 15.81
CA ASP A 211 -5.64 -9.86 15.67
C ASP A 211 -6.40 -10.74 14.66
N ASP A 212 -7.61 -10.32 14.24
CA ASP A 212 -8.45 -10.97 13.21
C ASP A 212 -8.61 -10.08 11.95
N GLY A 213 -7.66 -9.17 11.69
CA GLY A 213 -7.50 -8.51 10.40
C GLY A 213 -8.32 -7.22 10.16
N VAL A 214 -9.13 -6.77 11.11
CA VAL A 214 -9.84 -5.47 11.01
C VAL A 214 -8.83 -4.33 10.99
N ALA A 215 -8.82 -3.51 9.95
CA ALA A 215 -7.91 -2.37 9.87
C ALA A 215 -8.44 -1.17 10.66
N LEU A 216 -7.65 -0.72 11.63
CA LEU A 216 -7.98 0.36 12.58
C LEU A 216 -7.97 1.76 11.96
N VAL A 217 -7.38 1.90 10.78
CA VAL A 217 -7.24 3.19 10.07
C VAL A 217 -8.47 3.60 9.25
N GLY A 218 -9.54 2.81 9.27
CA GLY A 218 -10.74 3.00 8.43
C GLY A 218 -10.55 2.65 6.96
N GLY A 219 -11.64 2.67 6.18
CA GLY A 219 -11.68 2.17 4.81
C GLY A 219 -10.71 2.82 3.82
N ASN A 220 -10.63 4.15 3.83
CA ASN A 220 -9.77 4.87 2.90
C ASN A 220 -8.29 4.59 3.12
N TYR A 221 -7.83 4.63 4.37
CA TYR A 221 -6.44 4.32 4.65
C TYR A 221 -6.19 2.83 4.52
N ALA A 222 -7.08 1.93 4.96
CA ALA A 222 -6.95 0.48 4.73
C ALA A 222 -6.76 0.16 3.24
N SER A 223 -7.55 0.81 2.39
CA SER A 223 -7.35 0.80 0.94
C SER A 223 -5.96 1.33 0.58
N ALA A 224 -5.63 2.59 0.89
CA ALA A 224 -4.33 3.16 0.56
C ALA A 224 -3.12 2.32 1.05
N ARG A 225 -3.27 1.60 2.17
CA ARG A 225 -2.27 0.72 2.77
C ARG A 225 -2.06 -0.57 1.98
N LEU A 226 -3.14 -1.30 1.64
CA LEU A 226 -3.03 -2.66 1.10
C LEU A 226 -4.00 -2.98 -0.06
N ALA A 227 -5.10 -2.25 -0.20
CA ALA A 227 -6.16 -2.51 -1.19
C ALA A 227 -6.38 -1.39 -2.25
N GLY A 228 -5.48 -0.40 -2.30
CA GLY A 228 -5.67 0.93 -2.91
C GLY A 228 -4.44 1.48 -3.65
N GLY A 229 -3.24 0.93 -3.44
CA GLY A 229 -2.13 1.13 -4.38
C GLY A 229 -1.23 2.36 -4.17
N GLU A 230 -0.99 2.80 -2.92
CA GLU A 230 0.27 3.49 -2.63
C GLU A 230 1.39 2.45 -2.74
N LEU A 231 2.16 2.51 -3.82
CA LEU A 231 2.96 1.38 -4.30
C LEU A 231 4.05 0.95 -3.33
N ALA A 232 4.89 1.89 -2.89
CA ALA A 232 6.03 1.58 -2.02
C ALA A 232 5.58 0.95 -0.70
N LYS A 233 4.43 1.41 -0.21
CA LYS A 233 3.81 0.82 0.97
C LYS A 233 3.16 -0.54 0.68
N THR A 234 2.40 -0.65 -0.40
CA THR A 234 1.50 -1.79 -0.65
C THR A 234 2.24 -3.02 -1.17
N TYR A 235 3.27 -2.81 -1.99
CA TYR A 235 3.92 -3.89 -2.76
C TYR A 235 5.31 -4.25 -2.26
N PHE A 236 5.84 -3.56 -1.24
CA PHE A 236 7.09 -4.00 -0.63
C PHE A 236 6.95 -5.40 0.01
N MET A 237 5.78 -5.73 0.58
CA MET A 237 5.51 -7.09 1.06
C MET A 237 5.59 -8.17 -0.04
N ASP A 238 5.24 -7.85 -1.30
CA ASP A 238 5.41 -8.77 -2.42
C ASP A 238 6.89 -9.00 -2.73
N ILE A 239 7.71 -7.94 -2.66
CA ILE A 239 9.17 -8.05 -2.79
C ILE A 239 9.75 -8.91 -1.65
N LEU A 240 9.35 -8.64 -0.40
CA LEU A 240 9.78 -9.41 0.77
C LEU A 240 9.41 -10.90 0.67
N THR A 241 8.22 -11.20 0.16
CA THR A 241 7.79 -12.58 -0.13
C THR A 241 8.66 -13.20 -1.21
N ARG A 242 8.91 -12.47 -2.31
CA ARG A 242 9.66 -12.95 -3.46
C ARG A 242 11.12 -13.27 -3.14
N VAL A 243 11.76 -12.48 -2.27
CA VAL A 243 13.15 -12.70 -1.83
C VAL A 243 13.26 -13.66 -0.64
N GLY A 244 12.14 -14.21 -0.17
CA GLY A 244 12.11 -15.21 0.89
C GLY A 244 12.35 -14.66 2.29
N TRP A 245 12.14 -13.36 2.52
CA TRP A 245 12.27 -12.76 3.85
C TRP A 245 11.07 -13.11 4.75
N HIS A 246 9.85 -12.97 4.23
CA HIS A 246 8.62 -13.40 4.89
C HIS A 246 7.53 -13.68 3.84
N ASP A 247 6.89 -14.84 3.92
CA ASP A 247 5.83 -15.22 2.99
C ASP A 247 4.48 -14.64 3.41
N TYR A 248 4.22 -13.41 2.98
CA TYR A 248 2.98 -12.69 3.26
C TYR A 248 1.74 -13.31 2.61
N TYR A 249 1.90 -14.16 1.58
CA TYR A 249 0.78 -14.84 0.94
C TYR A 249 0.22 -15.97 1.80
N THR A 250 0.97 -16.41 2.82
CA THR A 250 0.53 -17.41 3.79
C THR A 250 0.25 -16.82 5.18
N ASP A 251 0.38 -15.51 5.37
CA ASP A 251 0.10 -14.84 6.64
C ASP A 251 -1.42 -14.78 6.89
N PRO A 252 -1.95 -15.49 7.92
CA PRO A 252 -3.38 -15.52 8.20
C PRO A 252 -3.95 -14.12 8.51
N LEU A 253 -3.16 -13.22 9.10
CA LEU A 253 -3.61 -11.86 9.41
C LEU A 253 -3.94 -11.09 8.14
N LEU A 254 -3.15 -11.27 7.08
CA LEU A 254 -3.41 -10.61 5.80
C LEU A 254 -4.58 -11.26 5.06
N ALA A 255 -4.74 -12.58 5.14
CA ALA A 255 -5.93 -13.26 4.62
C ALA A 255 -7.20 -12.70 5.28
N ASP A 256 -7.22 -12.61 6.60
CA ASP A 256 -8.33 -12.05 7.38
C ASP A 256 -8.58 -10.56 7.05
N PHE A 257 -7.51 -9.77 6.88
CA PHE A 257 -7.63 -8.39 6.43
C PHE A 257 -8.33 -8.27 5.08
N TYR A 258 -7.92 -9.05 4.07
CA TYR A 258 -8.53 -8.96 2.74
C TYR A 258 -9.98 -9.45 2.75
N GLU A 259 -10.31 -10.44 3.59
CA GLU A 259 -11.68 -10.88 3.79
C GLU A 259 -12.53 -9.81 4.48
N TRP A 260 -12.02 -9.17 5.54
CA TRP A 260 -12.66 -8.00 6.15
C TRP A 260 -12.84 -6.87 5.16
N PHE A 261 -11.81 -6.55 4.38
CA PHE A 261 -11.87 -5.42 3.47
C PHE A 261 -12.95 -5.62 2.39
N TYR A 262 -12.95 -6.76 1.69
CA TYR A 262 -13.87 -6.99 0.57
C TYR A 262 -15.26 -7.47 0.98
N ALA A 263 -15.43 -8.12 2.14
CA ALA A 263 -16.72 -8.63 2.58
C ALA A 263 -17.36 -7.80 3.71
N GLY A 264 -16.57 -7.09 4.50
CA GLY A 264 -17.02 -6.31 5.64
C GLY A 264 -16.98 -4.80 5.42
N MET A 265 -15.90 -4.27 4.84
CA MET A 265 -15.63 -2.84 4.78
C MET A 265 -16.24 -2.16 3.54
N VAL A 266 -16.31 -2.87 2.41
CA VAL A 266 -16.95 -2.38 1.18
C VAL A 266 -18.41 -2.81 1.12
N THR A 267 -19.30 -1.84 0.93
CA THR A 267 -20.76 -2.01 0.97
C THR A 267 -21.34 -2.51 -0.36
N PRO A 268 -22.62 -2.93 -0.41
CA PRO A 268 -23.28 -3.31 -1.65
C PRO A 268 -23.27 -2.23 -2.75
N THR A 269 -23.26 -0.95 -2.34
CA THR A 269 -23.15 0.20 -3.25
C THR A 269 -21.71 0.48 -3.69
N ARG A 270 -20.78 -0.43 -3.36
CA ARG A 270 -19.34 -0.35 -3.61
C ARG A 270 -18.66 0.83 -2.95
N ARG A 271 -19.22 1.33 -1.85
CA ARG A 271 -18.65 2.44 -1.08
C ARG A 271 -18.04 1.90 0.20
N TYR A 272 -17.22 2.68 0.86
CA TYR A 272 -16.72 2.30 2.18
C TYR A 272 -17.79 2.50 3.25
N ALA A 273 -17.91 1.54 4.18
CA ALA A 273 -18.57 1.76 5.46
C ALA A 273 -17.83 2.87 6.25
N VAL A 274 -18.42 4.04 6.38
CA VAL A 274 -17.72 5.23 6.89
C VAL A 274 -17.48 5.15 8.40
N PHE A 275 -16.26 4.76 8.77
CA PHE A 275 -15.69 4.78 10.12
C PHE A 275 -14.28 5.38 10.09
N GLN A 276 -13.87 6.07 11.16
CA GLN A 276 -12.55 6.68 11.30
C GLN A 276 -12.28 7.74 10.20
N ASP A 277 -11.01 7.96 9.83
CA ASP A 277 -10.64 8.79 8.67
C ASP A 277 -11.04 8.15 7.33
N CYS A 278 -12.35 8.05 7.10
CA CYS A 278 -12.96 7.50 5.91
C CYS A 278 -13.86 8.53 5.25
N ARG A 279 -13.68 8.66 3.93
CA ARG A 279 -14.58 9.40 3.04
C ARG A 279 -15.73 8.50 2.65
N ASP A 280 -16.85 9.10 2.32
CA ASP A 280 -17.91 8.43 1.59
C ASP A 280 -17.52 8.39 0.11
N THR A 281 -16.72 7.40 -0.29
CA THR A 281 -16.21 7.25 -1.67
C THR A 281 -16.42 5.83 -2.17
N GLU A 282 -16.52 5.70 -3.50
CA GLU A 282 -16.56 4.40 -4.17
C GLU A 282 -15.20 3.71 -4.10
N HIS A 283 -15.20 2.41 -3.86
CA HIS A 283 -14.08 1.48 -3.96
C HIS A 283 -13.80 1.08 -5.43
N SER A 284 -14.16 1.93 -6.40
CA SER A 284 -13.92 1.64 -7.81
C SER A 284 -13.08 2.75 -8.46
N GLY A 285 -11.78 2.50 -8.60
CA GLY A 285 -11.32 2.51 -9.98
C GLY A 285 -10.20 3.42 -10.47
N ASP A 286 -9.18 3.74 -9.67
CA ASP A 286 -7.84 4.03 -10.20
C ASP A 286 -6.76 3.61 -9.19
N SER A 287 -7.01 3.90 -7.91
CA SER A 287 -6.34 3.34 -6.75
C SER A 287 -6.87 1.92 -6.46
N GLY A 288 -6.00 0.91 -6.38
CA GLY A 288 -6.35 -0.41 -5.83
C GLY A 288 -6.61 -1.52 -6.83
N VAL A 289 -6.61 -1.20 -8.13
CA VAL A 289 -6.93 -2.19 -9.17
C VAL A 289 -6.06 -3.44 -9.08
N ILE A 290 -4.74 -3.28 -8.93
CA ILE A 290 -3.83 -4.43 -8.81
C ILE A 290 -4.12 -5.25 -7.54
N ALA A 291 -4.47 -4.57 -6.43
CA ALA A 291 -4.81 -5.24 -5.19
C ALA A 291 -6.06 -6.13 -5.31
N ASN A 292 -7.10 -5.63 -5.99
CA ASN A 292 -8.32 -6.40 -6.26
C ASN A 292 -8.02 -7.69 -7.03
N TYR A 293 -7.16 -7.60 -8.05
CA TYR A 293 -6.79 -8.75 -8.87
C TYR A 293 -5.83 -9.72 -8.20
N ARG A 294 -4.99 -9.26 -7.26
CA ARG A 294 -4.03 -10.13 -6.55
C ARG A 294 -4.57 -10.69 -5.24
N ALA A 295 -5.79 -10.35 -4.84
CA ALA A 295 -6.38 -10.80 -3.58
C ALA A 295 -6.37 -12.33 -3.41
N TYR A 296 -6.39 -13.10 -4.52
CA TYR A 296 -6.32 -14.57 -4.49
C TYR A 296 -5.03 -15.11 -3.88
N ARG A 297 -3.96 -14.30 -3.85
CA ARG A 297 -2.70 -14.64 -3.21
C ARG A 297 -2.83 -14.71 -1.69
N PHE A 298 -3.82 -14.02 -1.11
CA PHE A 298 -4.06 -13.97 0.33
C PHE A 298 -5.30 -14.78 0.73
N SER A 299 -6.40 -14.63 -0.01
CA SER A 299 -7.63 -15.39 0.21
C SER A 299 -8.45 -15.54 -1.07
N ARG A 300 -8.88 -16.79 -1.35
CA ARG A 300 -9.78 -17.09 -2.46
C ARG A 300 -11.18 -16.52 -2.25
N ASP A 301 -11.68 -16.49 -1.02
CA ASP A 301 -12.97 -15.89 -0.68
C ASP A 301 -12.92 -14.36 -0.80
N ALA A 302 -11.82 -13.74 -0.37
CA ALA A 302 -11.58 -12.32 -0.58
C ALA A 302 -11.55 -11.97 -2.08
N ALA A 303 -10.88 -12.77 -2.91
CA ALA A 303 -10.84 -12.58 -4.36
C ALA A 303 -12.21 -12.73 -5.04
N ALA A 304 -13.05 -13.67 -4.57
CA ALA A 304 -14.41 -13.84 -5.07
C ALA A 304 -15.32 -12.64 -4.70
N SER A 305 -15.16 -12.10 -3.49
CA SER A 305 -15.82 -10.86 -3.04
C SER A 305 -15.31 -9.65 -3.83
N ALA A 306 -14.01 -9.53 -4.06
CA ALA A 306 -13.41 -8.49 -4.89
C ALA A 306 -13.94 -8.55 -6.34
N SER A 307 -14.10 -9.76 -6.89
CA SER A 307 -14.69 -9.99 -8.23
C SER A 307 -16.16 -9.52 -8.28
N TRP A 308 -16.94 -9.73 -7.21
CA TRP A 308 -18.32 -9.25 -7.12
C TRP A 308 -18.44 -7.73 -7.17
N LEU A 309 -17.43 -7.00 -6.68
CA LEU A 309 -17.35 -5.54 -6.75
C LEU A 309 -17.04 -5.01 -8.16
N GLN A 310 -16.80 -5.90 -9.15
CA GLN A 310 -16.53 -5.58 -10.55
C GLN A 310 -15.39 -4.55 -10.71
N PRO A 311 -14.15 -4.91 -10.35
CA PRO A 311 -13.03 -3.97 -10.37
C PRO A 311 -12.76 -3.47 -11.79
N ARG A 312 -12.18 -2.26 -11.89
CA ARG A 312 -11.73 -1.70 -13.17
C ARG A 312 -10.65 -2.58 -13.82
N PRO A 313 -10.43 -2.47 -15.14
CA PRO A 313 -9.33 -3.17 -15.81
C PRO A 313 -7.97 -2.84 -15.19
N LEU A 314 -7.09 -3.84 -15.12
CA LEU A 314 -5.70 -3.71 -14.62
C LEU A 314 -4.98 -2.49 -15.19
N VAL A 315 -4.33 -1.74 -14.31
CA VAL A 315 -3.47 -0.61 -14.68
C VAL A 315 -2.22 -1.15 -15.38
N PRO A 316 -1.96 -0.80 -16.66
CA PRO A 316 -0.83 -1.35 -17.41
C PRO A 316 0.53 -1.02 -16.77
N GLY A 317 1.36 -2.04 -16.58
CA GLY A 317 2.63 -1.88 -15.87
C GLY A 317 3.24 -3.16 -15.31
N ILE A 318 4.53 -3.09 -14.96
CA ILE A 318 5.30 -4.23 -14.48
C ILE A 318 4.70 -4.89 -13.23
N LEU A 319 4.25 -4.12 -12.23
CA LEU A 319 3.62 -4.67 -11.02
C LEU A 319 2.34 -5.44 -11.32
N ALA A 320 1.42 -4.82 -12.10
CA ALA A 320 0.17 -5.46 -12.49
C ALA A 320 0.41 -6.74 -13.30
N TYR A 321 1.40 -6.70 -14.17
CA TYR A 321 1.77 -7.84 -14.97
C TYR A 321 2.31 -8.95 -14.06
N VAL A 322 3.43 -8.72 -13.37
CA VAL A 322 4.13 -9.75 -12.57
C VAL A 322 3.25 -10.32 -11.46
N LEU A 323 2.58 -9.47 -10.67
CA LEU A 323 1.86 -9.92 -9.47
C LEU A 323 0.48 -10.52 -9.75
N VAL A 324 -0.08 -10.32 -10.94
CA VAL A 324 -1.37 -10.92 -11.33
C VAL A 324 -1.10 -12.00 -12.37
N ASP A 325 -1.07 -13.26 -11.95
CA ASP A 325 -0.86 -14.43 -12.80
C ASP A 325 -2.13 -15.25 -13.03
N GLU A 326 -3.22 -14.92 -12.33
CA GLU A 326 -4.55 -15.49 -12.51
C GLU A 326 -5.61 -14.44 -12.89
N GLN A 327 -6.68 -14.89 -13.55
CA GLN A 327 -7.87 -14.06 -13.72
C GLN A 327 -8.67 -13.99 -12.40
N LEU A 328 -9.52 -12.98 -12.27
CA LEU A 328 -10.46 -12.93 -11.15
C LEU A 328 -11.32 -14.20 -11.12
N PRO A 329 -11.54 -14.80 -9.94
CA PRO A 329 -12.42 -15.95 -9.81
C PRO A 329 -13.88 -15.56 -10.06
N PRO A 330 -14.80 -16.53 -10.18
CA PRO A 330 -16.23 -16.26 -10.22
C PRO A 330 -16.66 -15.35 -9.06
N ALA A 331 -17.44 -14.33 -9.38
CA ALA A 331 -17.96 -13.38 -8.40
C ALA A 331 -18.85 -14.06 -7.36
N LYS A 332 -18.61 -13.78 -6.08
CA LYS A 332 -19.42 -14.25 -4.95
C LYS A 332 -19.83 -13.04 -4.12
N ALA A 333 -21.13 -12.85 -3.94
CA ALA A 333 -21.63 -11.80 -3.06
C ALA A 333 -21.10 -12.02 -1.63
N PRO A 334 -20.68 -10.96 -0.92
CA PRO A 334 -20.38 -11.05 0.50
C PRO A 334 -21.56 -11.57 1.32
N HIS A 335 -21.26 -12.12 2.48
CA HIS A 335 -22.24 -12.58 3.46
C HIS A 335 -21.87 -12.06 4.84
N SER A 336 -22.81 -12.16 5.78
CA SER A 336 -22.62 -11.70 7.13
C SER A 336 -21.41 -12.36 7.79
N ARG A 337 -20.64 -11.57 8.55
CA ARG A 337 -19.45 -12.02 9.27
C ARG A 337 -19.23 -11.17 10.52
N LEU A 338 -18.68 -11.82 11.53
CA LEU A 338 -18.31 -11.23 12.80
C LEU A 338 -16.78 -11.35 12.97
N TRP A 339 -16.15 -10.24 13.33
CA TRP A 339 -14.77 -10.15 13.77
C TRP A 339 -14.79 -9.82 15.26
N SER A 340 -14.41 -10.81 16.06
CA SER A 340 -14.49 -10.76 17.53
C SER A 340 -13.75 -9.56 18.12
N SER A 341 -12.67 -9.14 17.47
CA SER A 341 -11.89 -7.99 17.93
C SER A 341 -12.63 -6.66 17.80
N GLY A 342 -13.75 -6.60 17.07
CA GLY A 342 -14.61 -5.42 17.05
C GLY A 342 -15.11 -4.93 15.70
N TYR A 343 -15.50 -5.84 14.80
CA TYR A 343 -16.28 -5.46 13.62
C TYR A 343 -17.37 -6.49 13.36
N ALA A 344 -18.53 -6.04 12.90
CA ALA A 344 -19.53 -6.94 12.33
C ALA A 344 -20.07 -6.35 11.04
N SER A 345 -20.22 -7.19 10.01
CA SER A 345 -20.97 -6.86 8.80
C SER A 345 -22.14 -7.81 8.69
N LEU A 346 -23.36 -7.29 8.66
CA LEU A 346 -24.60 -8.05 8.56
C LEU A 346 -25.23 -7.73 7.21
N TRP A 347 -25.30 -8.73 6.34
CA TRP A 347 -25.77 -8.63 4.96
C TRP A 347 -27.15 -9.26 4.81
N GLU A 348 -28.00 -8.62 4.02
CA GLU A 348 -29.16 -9.28 3.46
C GLU A 348 -28.72 -10.47 2.60
N ASN A 349 -29.41 -11.61 2.71
CA ASN A 349 -29.16 -12.79 1.90
C ASN A 349 -29.64 -12.59 0.45
N SER A 350 -28.91 -11.76 -0.29
CA SER A 350 -29.17 -11.40 -1.68
C SER A 350 -27.86 -10.99 -2.36
N SER A 351 -27.76 -11.26 -3.66
CA SER A 351 -26.58 -10.92 -4.46
C SER A 351 -26.70 -9.57 -5.18
N LEU A 352 -27.72 -8.77 -4.84
CA LEU A 352 -28.07 -7.55 -5.56
C LEU A 352 -27.31 -6.33 -4.99
N GLN A 353 -26.94 -5.38 -5.87
CA GLN A 353 -26.20 -4.18 -5.48
C GLN A 353 -27.02 -3.15 -4.68
N HIS A 354 -28.31 -3.42 -4.49
CA HIS A 354 -29.21 -2.63 -3.65
C HIS A 354 -29.57 -3.32 -2.34
N SER A 355 -28.87 -4.42 -2.01
CA SER A 355 -29.09 -5.16 -0.78
C SER A 355 -28.82 -4.35 0.47
N LEU A 356 -29.46 -4.74 1.57
CA LEU A 356 -29.20 -4.16 2.88
C LEU A 356 -27.85 -4.69 3.40
N MET A 357 -27.05 -3.79 3.97
CA MET A 357 -25.89 -4.15 4.77
C MET A 357 -25.78 -3.18 5.95
N ALA A 358 -25.71 -3.74 7.15
CA ALA A 358 -25.34 -3.01 8.36
C ALA A 358 -23.89 -3.34 8.74
N ALA A 359 -23.14 -2.35 9.20
CA ALA A 359 -21.82 -2.55 9.79
C ALA A 359 -21.76 -1.93 11.19
N LEU A 360 -21.11 -2.62 12.12
CA LEU A 360 -20.84 -2.19 13.48
C LEU A 360 -19.34 -2.03 13.68
N TRP A 361 -18.92 -0.87 14.18
CA TRP A 361 -17.54 -0.59 14.56
C TRP A 361 -17.37 -0.63 16.08
N ALA A 362 -16.62 -1.60 16.60
CA ALA A 362 -16.43 -1.80 18.03
C ALA A 362 -15.03 -2.35 18.41
N PRO A 363 -13.91 -1.88 17.80
CA PRO A 363 -12.58 -2.46 17.99
C PRO A 363 -12.14 -2.44 19.45
N ASP A 364 -11.50 -3.51 19.92
CA ASP A 364 -10.93 -3.66 21.27
C ASP A 364 -9.60 -2.93 21.48
N ARG A 365 -9.05 -2.40 20.38
CA ARG A 365 -7.83 -1.61 20.33
C ARG A 365 -8.03 -0.37 19.49
N ALA A 366 -7.09 0.57 19.63
CA ALA A 366 -7.01 1.78 18.83
C ALA A 366 -5.58 1.91 18.32
N PHE A 367 -5.41 2.61 17.21
CA PHE A 367 -4.13 2.89 16.59
C PHE A 367 -4.02 4.39 16.22
N SER A 368 -3.64 4.70 14.99
CA SER A 368 -3.62 6.02 14.39
C SER A 368 -4.81 6.15 13.44
N HIS A 369 -5.26 7.39 13.23
CA HIS A 369 -6.45 7.73 12.46
C HIS A 369 -7.79 7.39 13.13
N ASP A 370 -7.79 6.91 14.39
CA ASP A 370 -9.04 6.55 15.06
C ASP A 370 -9.85 7.77 15.55
N HIS A 371 -11.16 7.59 15.64
CA HIS A 371 -12.17 8.54 16.10
C HIS A 371 -12.95 7.96 17.29
N PHE A 372 -13.71 8.79 18.01
CA PHE A 372 -14.51 8.37 19.18
C PHE A 372 -15.83 7.68 18.79
N GLU A 373 -15.75 6.63 17.97
CA GLU A 373 -16.89 6.03 17.24
C GLU A 373 -17.23 4.61 17.70
N ILE A 374 -16.85 4.23 18.92
CA ILE A 374 -17.12 2.88 19.41
C ILE A 374 -18.62 2.60 19.44
N ASN A 375 -19.00 1.44 18.94
CA ASN A 375 -20.38 1.02 18.68
C ASN A 375 -21.14 1.88 17.64
N ALA A 376 -20.42 2.61 16.77
CA ALA A 376 -21.05 3.29 15.65
C ALA A 376 -21.58 2.29 14.63
N VAL A 377 -22.69 2.68 13.98
CA VAL A 377 -23.34 1.88 12.95
C VAL A 377 -23.31 2.59 11.60
N HIS A 378 -23.07 1.81 10.55
CA HIS A 378 -23.27 2.18 9.16
C HIS A 378 -24.37 1.32 8.55
N LEU A 379 -25.22 1.91 7.71
CA LEU A 379 -26.29 1.20 7.00
C LEU A 379 -26.33 1.62 5.54
N THR A 380 -26.33 0.63 4.65
CA THR A 380 -26.65 0.80 3.24
C THR A 380 -27.82 -0.07 2.87
N GLY A 381 -28.64 0.36 1.92
CA GLY A 381 -29.79 -0.37 1.43
C GLY A 381 -30.49 0.41 0.33
N TYR A 382 -31.28 -0.29 -0.49
CA TYR A 382 -32.00 0.32 -1.62
C TYR A 382 -31.08 1.06 -2.62
N GLY A 383 -29.82 0.64 -2.70
CA GLY A 383 -28.81 1.25 -3.57
C GLY A 383 -28.23 2.57 -3.03
N LEU A 384 -28.47 2.91 -1.77
CA LEU A 384 -28.02 4.15 -1.14
C LEU A 384 -27.36 3.92 0.22
N THR A 385 -26.53 4.87 0.65
CA THR A 385 -26.10 4.98 2.05
C THR A 385 -27.22 5.60 2.87
N LEU A 386 -27.73 4.88 3.86
CA LEU A 386 -28.88 5.27 4.69
C LEU A 386 -28.44 5.92 6.00
N VAL A 387 -27.43 5.32 6.65
CA VAL A 387 -26.87 5.77 7.93
C VAL A 387 -25.35 5.71 7.83
N ARG A 388 -24.65 6.79 8.15
CA ARG A 388 -23.18 6.83 8.17
C ARG A 388 -22.67 7.89 9.13
N ASN A 389 -21.43 7.74 9.60
CA ASN A 389 -20.76 8.82 10.31
C ASN A 389 -20.55 10.01 9.36
N ALA A 390 -20.33 11.20 9.92
CA ALA A 390 -20.21 12.44 9.15
C ALA A 390 -19.12 12.37 8.05
N GLY A 391 -18.05 11.61 8.30
CA GLY A 391 -16.99 11.33 7.34
C GLY A 391 -15.91 12.41 7.30
N TYR A 392 -14.77 12.01 6.74
CA TYR A 392 -13.51 12.76 6.64
C TYR A 392 -13.19 13.02 5.17
N GLU A 393 -12.66 14.20 4.80
CA GLU A 393 -12.28 14.53 3.40
C GLU A 393 -10.79 14.86 3.27
N GLY A 394 -9.96 14.36 4.19
CA GLY A 394 -8.53 14.67 4.26
C GLY A 394 -8.20 15.53 5.47
N TRP A 395 -6.91 15.60 5.82
CA TRP A 395 -6.45 16.31 7.01
C TRP A 395 -6.91 17.78 6.99
N GLY A 396 -7.58 18.22 8.06
CA GLY A 396 -8.14 19.56 8.16
C GLY A 396 -9.40 19.81 7.33
N ASN A 397 -9.90 18.81 6.60
CA ASN A 397 -11.02 18.92 5.69
C ASN A 397 -12.17 18.01 6.14
N PRO A 398 -13.19 18.55 6.83
CA PRO A 398 -14.40 17.80 7.15
C PRO A 398 -15.25 17.55 5.90
N ALA A 399 -16.15 16.56 5.95
CA ALA A 399 -17.20 16.45 4.95
C ALA A 399 -18.06 17.72 4.87
N ALA A 400 -18.62 18.00 3.69
CA ALA A 400 -19.41 19.20 3.45
C ALA A 400 -20.57 19.33 4.46
N GLY A 401 -20.69 20.52 5.06
CA GLY A 401 -21.70 20.82 6.09
C GLY A 401 -21.25 20.58 7.53
N PHE A 402 -20.05 20.01 7.75
CA PHE A 402 -19.48 19.80 9.08
C PHE A 402 -18.23 20.65 9.30
N SER A 403 -17.87 20.87 10.56
CA SER A 403 -16.60 21.49 10.93
C SER A 403 -15.54 20.42 11.21
N TRP A 404 -14.26 20.77 11.07
CA TRP A 404 -13.16 19.86 11.41
C TRP A 404 -13.26 19.40 12.87
N ASN A 405 -13.63 20.29 13.78
CA ASN A 405 -13.85 19.99 15.20
C ASN A 405 -15.07 19.09 15.44
N PHE A 406 -16.03 19.03 14.51
CA PHE A 406 -17.17 18.12 14.61
C PHE A 406 -16.78 16.69 14.24
N VAL A 407 -16.02 16.55 13.14
CA VAL A 407 -15.62 15.26 12.57
C VAL A 407 -14.45 14.62 13.31
N SER A 408 -13.38 15.38 13.51
CA SER A 408 -12.05 14.79 13.60
C SER A 408 -11.51 14.67 15.02
N ARG A 409 -11.92 15.57 15.94
CA ARG A 409 -11.26 15.91 17.23
C ARG A 409 -9.99 15.10 17.52
N PHE A 410 -8.99 15.34 16.65
CA PHE A 410 -7.62 14.92 16.84
C PHE A 410 -7.00 15.97 17.73
N ASP A 411 -7.00 15.70 19.03
CA ASP A 411 -6.08 16.29 20.02
C ASP A 411 -6.35 17.75 20.44
N ILE A 412 -5.98 18.01 21.70
CA ILE A 412 -5.86 19.29 22.41
C ILE A 412 -7.14 19.81 23.10
N ARG A 413 -7.73 19.02 24.02
CA ARG A 413 -7.66 19.24 25.49
C ARG A 413 -8.63 18.27 26.20
N PRO A 414 -8.20 17.53 27.25
CA PRO A 414 -9.04 16.55 27.97
C PRO A 414 -10.37 17.08 28.50
N GLU A 415 -10.47 18.40 28.67
CA GLU A 415 -11.61 19.10 29.25
C GLU A 415 -12.67 19.55 28.21
N TRP A 416 -12.50 19.29 26.90
CA TRP A 416 -13.44 19.72 25.82
C TRP A 416 -13.62 18.70 24.66
N ASP A 417 -13.35 17.40 24.83
CA ASP A 417 -12.80 16.55 23.74
C ASP A 417 -13.67 15.41 23.17
N HIS A 418 -14.76 15.72 22.45
CA HIS A 418 -15.67 14.66 22.00
C HIS A 418 -16.14 14.83 20.54
N ALA A 419 -15.79 13.86 19.69
CA ALA A 419 -16.35 13.77 18.36
C ALA A 419 -17.84 13.41 18.46
N VAL A 420 -18.68 14.20 17.79
CA VAL A 420 -20.15 14.06 17.74
C VAL A 420 -20.65 13.59 16.38
N SER A 421 -19.71 13.22 15.51
CA SER A 421 -19.93 12.80 14.12
C SER A 421 -20.36 11.34 13.96
N GLY A 422 -20.22 10.53 15.00
CA GLY A 422 -20.52 9.10 14.97
C GLY A 422 -22.01 8.81 15.21
N ASN A 423 -22.54 7.76 14.58
CA ASN A 423 -23.83 7.19 14.94
C ASN A 423 -23.72 6.35 16.21
N ILE A 424 -23.40 7.01 17.33
CA ILE A 424 -23.16 6.42 18.64
C ILE A 424 -24.21 6.87 19.65
N ALA A 425 -24.34 6.13 20.74
CA ALA A 425 -25.12 6.56 21.89
C ALA A 425 -24.21 7.26 22.93
N TYR A 426 -24.73 8.28 23.58
CA TYR A 426 -24.12 8.92 24.74
C TYR A 426 -24.85 8.50 26.02
N LEU A 427 -24.12 8.36 27.12
CA LEU A 427 -24.74 8.14 28.45
C LEU A 427 -25.45 9.41 28.91
N ASP A 428 -24.81 10.56 28.71
CA ASP A 428 -25.36 11.91 28.84
C ASP A 428 -24.71 12.82 27.80
N ARG A 429 -25.35 13.94 27.47
CA ARG A 429 -24.81 14.98 26.58
C ARG A 429 -23.42 15.46 27.03
N ASP A 430 -23.21 15.49 28.34
CA ASP A 430 -21.97 15.93 28.98
C ASP A 430 -21.07 14.75 29.41
N GLU A 431 -21.47 13.50 29.11
CA GLU A 431 -20.67 12.28 29.28
C GLU A 431 -20.41 11.49 27.98
N PRO A 432 -19.69 12.12 27.05
CA PRO A 432 -19.26 11.48 25.81
C PRO A 432 -18.11 10.48 25.95
N HIS A 433 -17.81 9.79 24.85
CA HIS A 433 -16.74 8.80 24.80
C HIS A 433 -15.38 9.39 25.20
N VAL A 434 -14.64 8.64 26.02
CA VAL A 434 -13.31 8.97 26.55
C VAL A 434 -12.21 8.10 25.97
N SER A 435 -12.56 7.09 25.19
CA SER A 435 -11.60 6.24 24.48
C SER A 435 -12.04 5.95 23.06
N LYS A 436 -11.05 5.75 22.19
CA LYS A 436 -11.21 5.34 20.79
C LYS A 436 -11.16 3.82 20.62
N ARG A 437 -11.08 3.07 21.74
CA ARG A 437 -11.18 1.61 21.79
C ARG A 437 -12.35 1.20 22.67
N GLY A 438 -13.01 0.12 22.28
CA GLY A 438 -14.04 -0.58 23.03
C GLY A 438 -13.52 -1.88 23.63
N GLY A 439 -14.36 -2.91 23.65
CA GLY A 439 -14.00 -4.25 24.08
C GLY A 439 -14.37 -5.34 23.08
N GLY A 440 -14.50 -5.02 21.80
CA GLY A 440 -14.76 -5.99 20.73
C GLY A 440 -16.24 -6.32 20.53
N VAL A 441 -16.50 -7.26 19.61
CA VAL A 441 -17.81 -7.89 19.45
C VAL A 441 -17.92 -9.00 20.49
N ARG A 442 -18.81 -8.81 21.47
CA ARG A 442 -18.94 -9.70 22.63
C ARG A 442 -19.86 -10.87 22.36
N GLU A 443 -20.91 -10.64 21.58
CA GLU A 443 -21.93 -11.62 21.25
C GLU A 443 -22.35 -11.45 19.79
N GLY A 444 -22.71 -12.53 19.13
CA GLY A 444 -23.32 -12.47 17.82
C GLY A 444 -23.79 -13.82 17.33
N ILE A 445 -24.78 -13.78 16.45
CA ILE A 445 -25.40 -14.95 15.84
C ILE A 445 -25.52 -14.66 14.35
N LEU A 446 -25.04 -15.59 13.52
CA LEU A 446 -25.30 -15.59 12.09
C LEU A 446 -26.22 -16.76 11.79
N HIS A 447 -27.44 -16.48 11.34
CA HIS A 447 -28.46 -17.50 11.12
C HIS A 447 -29.26 -17.15 9.86
N PRO A 448 -29.71 -18.14 9.06
CA PRO A 448 -30.45 -17.90 7.82
C PRO A 448 -31.70 -16.99 7.92
N ALA A 449 -32.21 -16.77 9.13
CA ALA A 449 -33.36 -15.91 9.41
C ALA A 449 -33.03 -14.63 10.20
N LEU A 450 -31.87 -14.55 10.85
CA LEU A 450 -31.49 -13.43 11.71
C LEU A 450 -29.99 -13.36 11.87
N ASP A 451 -29.43 -12.19 11.58
CA ASP A 451 -28.08 -11.85 11.98
C ASP A 451 -28.11 -10.83 13.12
N TYR A 452 -27.21 -11.02 14.08
CA TYR A 452 -27.15 -10.27 15.32
C TYR A 452 -25.70 -10.09 15.76
N ALA A 453 -25.38 -8.91 16.29
CA ALA A 453 -24.09 -8.62 16.90
C ALA A 453 -24.24 -7.61 18.04
N VAL A 454 -23.40 -7.74 19.06
CA VAL A 454 -23.28 -6.82 20.19
C VAL A 454 -21.84 -6.37 20.33
N GLY A 455 -21.63 -5.06 20.17
CA GLY A 455 -20.35 -4.42 20.47
C GLY A 455 -20.28 -4.03 21.95
N HIS A 456 -19.12 -4.24 22.56
CA HIS A 456 -18.87 -3.84 23.94
C HIS A 456 -18.22 -2.45 23.98
N SER A 457 -18.88 -1.47 24.58
CA SER A 457 -18.33 -0.10 24.69
C SER A 457 -17.04 -0.06 25.48
N GLY A 458 -16.84 -0.97 26.45
CA GLY A 458 -15.60 -1.08 27.22
C GLY A 458 -15.11 0.28 27.76
N PRO A 459 -13.83 0.63 27.60
CA PRO A 459 -13.27 1.88 28.11
C PRO A 459 -13.70 3.11 27.28
N ALA A 460 -14.51 2.96 26.22
CA ALA A 460 -15.01 4.10 25.46
C ALA A 460 -15.95 4.96 26.30
N VAL A 461 -16.74 4.36 27.20
CA VAL A 461 -17.64 5.07 28.11
C VAL A 461 -17.06 5.12 29.53
N LYS A 462 -17.46 6.11 30.32
CA LYS A 462 -17.14 6.17 31.75
C LYS A 462 -18.12 5.26 32.50
N GLY A 463 -17.65 4.12 33.01
CA GLY A 463 -18.44 3.11 33.71
C GLY A 463 -17.83 1.73 33.54
#